data_AF-A0A1I0QWM4-F1
#
_entry.id   AF-A0A1I0QWM4-F1
#
_cell.length_a   1.000
_cell.length_b   1.000
_cell.length_c   1.000
_cell.angle_alpha   90.00
_cell.angle_beta   90.00
_cell.angle_gamma   90.00
#
_symmetry.space_group_name_H-M   'P 1'
#
loop_
_entity.id
_entity.type
_entity.pdbx_description
1 polymer ?
#
loop_
_entity_poly.entity_id
_entity_poly.type
_entity_poly.pdbx_seq_one_letter_code
_entity_poly.pdbx_strand_id
1 'polypeptide(L)'
;MKILFDIIGTVGGIGVIIAALAGFFSKFWADAFMNKKIAEYDKQIELYKNSLALETEKYKSLNEQIIYKNMKIFDIEFSIYQEITPLVMKVRWAAIRAMGTNPNKDFTEEHSEAKEKCHELREKTLKNISFMDKDIYKIYEAFYFLCMNSMGEVRKFDFEADKHFAEVCVKIVQIEQASDDIVNITREYLRSMATIK
;
A
#
# COMPACT_ATOMS: atom_id res chain seq x y z
N MET A 1 0.73 95.24 27.20
CA MET A 1 1.40 94.05 26.62
C MET A 1 1.84 92.99 27.65
N LYS A 2 1.92 93.27 28.97
CA LYS A 2 2.30 92.27 29.99
C LYS A 2 1.22 91.22 30.32
N ILE A 3 -0.06 91.61 30.30
CA ILE A 3 -1.19 90.75 30.70
C ILE A 3 -1.45 89.59 29.72
N LEU A 4 -1.17 89.78 28.42
CA LEU A 4 -1.32 88.73 27.40
C LEU A 4 -0.25 87.62 27.51
N PHE A 5 0.97 87.97 27.90
CA PHE A 5 2.04 86.99 28.11
C PHE A 5 1.83 86.15 29.39
N ASP A 6 1.27 86.75 30.45
CA ASP A 6 0.96 86.02 31.69
C ASP A 6 -0.19 85.02 31.52
N ILE A 7 -1.20 85.36 30.69
CA ILE A 7 -2.30 84.44 30.34
C ILE A 7 -1.80 83.28 29.45
N ILE A 8 -0.93 83.58 28.47
CA ILE A 8 -0.36 82.54 27.59
C ILE A 8 0.61 81.63 28.36
N GLY A 9 1.39 82.18 29.31
CA GLY A 9 2.29 81.41 30.16
C GLY A 9 1.56 80.50 31.16
N THR A 10 0.45 80.95 31.73
CA THR A 10 -0.36 80.16 32.68
C THR A 10 -1.20 79.08 31.99
N VAL A 11 -1.74 79.36 30.80
CA VAL A 11 -2.48 78.36 30.01
C VAL A 11 -1.53 77.33 29.38
N GLY A 12 -0.34 77.74 28.93
CA GLY A 12 0.69 76.85 28.40
C GLY A 12 1.24 75.87 29.43
N GLY A 13 1.47 76.32 30.68
CA GLY A 13 1.99 75.46 31.76
C GLY A 13 1.01 74.38 32.22
N ILE A 14 -0.27 74.72 32.34
CA ILE A 14 -1.32 73.74 32.72
C ILE A 14 -1.53 72.70 31.60
N GLY A 15 -1.45 73.12 30.33
CA GLY A 15 -1.55 72.22 29.18
C GLY A 15 -0.44 71.17 29.14
N VAL A 16 0.80 71.52 29.50
CA VAL A 16 1.93 70.57 29.57
C VAL A 16 1.73 69.55 30.69
N ILE A 17 1.18 69.95 31.84
CA ILE A 17 0.91 69.05 32.97
C ILE A 17 -0.22 68.09 32.61
N ILE A 18 -1.30 68.56 31.99
CA ILE A 18 -2.41 67.70 31.54
C ILE A 18 -1.94 66.73 30.45
N ALA A 19 -1.12 67.20 29.49
CA ALA A 19 -0.55 66.34 28.46
C ALA A 19 0.41 65.29 29.04
N ALA A 20 1.22 65.65 30.03
CA ALA A 20 2.12 64.73 30.72
C ALA A 20 1.35 63.67 31.53
N LEU A 21 0.29 64.07 32.24
CA LEU A 21 -0.59 63.15 32.96
C LEU A 21 -1.37 62.24 32.00
N ALA A 22 -1.91 62.78 30.90
CA ALA A 22 -2.58 62.00 29.86
C ALA A 22 -1.61 61.01 29.18
N GLY A 23 -0.36 61.41 28.94
CA GLY A 23 0.71 60.53 28.46
C GLY A 23 1.09 59.43 29.44
N PHE A 24 1.10 59.73 30.74
CA PHE A 24 1.39 58.76 31.79
C PHE A 24 0.26 57.73 31.94
N PHE A 25 -0.99 58.18 32.01
CA PHE A 25 -2.14 57.28 32.10
C PHE A 25 -2.32 56.47 30.81
N SER A 26 -2.16 57.06 29.63
CA SER A 26 -2.26 56.30 28.37
C SER A 26 -1.20 55.20 28.26
N LYS A 27 0.04 55.44 28.69
CA LYS A 27 1.07 54.39 28.77
C LYS A 27 0.72 53.31 29.79
N PHE A 28 0.27 53.69 30.98
CA PHE A 28 -0.12 52.73 32.02
C PHE A 28 -1.27 51.81 31.57
N TRP A 29 -2.31 52.39 30.94
CA TRP A 29 -3.43 51.62 30.40
C TRP A 29 -3.04 50.80 29.17
N ALA A 30 -2.17 51.32 28.30
CA ALA A 30 -1.64 50.58 27.16
C ALA A 30 -0.82 49.37 27.62
N ASP A 31 0.10 49.53 28.56
CA ASP A 31 0.91 48.43 29.10
C ASP A 31 0.04 47.39 29.82
N ALA A 32 -0.95 47.83 30.61
CA ALA A 32 -1.88 46.92 31.27
C ALA A 32 -2.73 46.13 30.26
N PHE A 33 -3.21 46.78 29.19
CA PHE A 33 -3.98 46.14 28.12
C PHE A 33 -3.11 45.19 27.29
N MET A 34 -1.87 45.60 26.96
CA MET A 34 -0.91 44.81 26.20
C MET A 34 -0.54 43.54 26.97
N ASN A 35 -0.22 43.67 28.26
CA ASN A 35 0.08 42.53 29.13
C ASN A 35 -1.10 41.56 29.25
N LYS A 36 -2.33 42.08 29.36
CA LYS A 36 -3.54 41.26 29.37
C LYS A 36 -3.73 40.51 28.04
N LYS A 37 -3.44 41.16 26.91
CA LYS A 37 -3.53 40.55 25.58
C LYS A 37 -2.45 39.51 25.35
N ILE A 38 -1.21 39.76 25.77
CA ILE A 38 -0.12 38.79 25.72
C ILE A 38 -0.49 37.54 26.53
N ALA A 39 -0.97 37.71 27.77
CA ALA A 39 -1.40 36.58 28.59
C ALA A 39 -2.59 35.81 27.98
N GLU A 40 -3.51 36.50 27.30
CA GLU A 40 -4.62 35.89 26.58
C GLU A 40 -4.12 35.07 25.36
N TYR A 41 -3.16 35.61 24.59
CA TYR A 41 -2.55 34.91 23.47
C TYR A 41 -1.71 33.72 23.91
N ASP A 42 -0.92 33.84 24.98
CA ASP A 42 -0.13 32.74 25.52
C ASP A 42 -1.03 31.59 25.95
N LYS A 43 -2.15 31.89 26.62
CA LYS A 43 -3.16 30.90 26.98
C LYS A 43 -3.80 30.25 25.76
N GLN A 44 -4.11 31.01 24.72
CA GLN A 44 -4.63 30.45 23.46
C GLN A 44 -3.60 29.54 22.78
N ILE A 45 -2.33 29.95 22.73
CA ILE A 45 -1.24 29.15 22.16
C ILE A 45 -1.08 27.83 22.92
N GLU A 46 -1.15 27.86 24.25
CA GLU A 46 -1.07 26.66 25.08
C GLU A 46 -2.25 25.71 24.83
N LEU A 47 -3.46 26.24 24.73
CA LEU A 47 -4.65 25.46 24.36
C LEU A 47 -4.51 24.82 22.97
N TYR A 48 -4.04 25.58 21.98
CA TYR A 48 -3.79 25.06 20.63
C TYR A 48 -2.70 23.98 20.61
N LYS A 49 -1.61 24.16 21.35
CA LYS A 49 -0.56 23.13 21.47
C LYS A 49 -1.11 21.85 22.08
N ASN A 50 -1.90 21.96 23.14
CA ASN A 50 -2.51 20.80 23.79
C ASN A 50 -3.53 20.10 22.88
N SER A 51 -4.37 20.85 22.15
CA SER A 51 -5.30 20.25 21.19
C SER A 51 -4.56 19.54 20.06
N LEU A 52 -3.50 20.16 19.52
CA LEU A 52 -2.69 19.58 18.45
C LEU A 52 -1.97 18.31 18.91
N ALA A 53 -1.46 18.29 20.15
CA ALA A 53 -0.82 17.11 20.74
C ALA A 53 -1.83 15.96 20.87
N LEU A 54 -3.03 16.23 21.38
CA LEU A 54 -4.11 15.24 21.49
C LEU A 54 -4.56 14.70 20.12
N GLU A 55 -4.70 15.56 19.12
CA GLU A 55 -5.02 15.12 17.76
C GLU A 55 -3.90 14.26 17.17
N THR A 56 -2.65 14.67 17.34
CA THR A 56 -1.48 13.90 16.88
C THR A 56 -1.45 12.52 17.51
N GLU A 57 -1.72 12.41 18.82
CA GLU A 57 -1.79 11.13 19.52
C GLU A 57 -2.95 10.26 19.02
N LYS A 58 -4.12 10.84 18.77
CA LYS A 58 -5.26 10.14 18.15
C LYS A 58 -4.88 9.58 16.78
N TYR A 59 -4.26 10.40 15.92
CA TYR A 59 -3.85 9.96 14.59
C TYR A 59 -2.76 8.88 14.65
N LYS A 60 -1.81 8.98 15.59
CA LYS A 60 -0.83 7.91 15.83
C LYS A 60 -1.49 6.61 16.23
N SER A 61 -2.41 6.63 17.19
CA SER A 61 -3.13 5.44 17.63
C SER A 61 -3.96 4.82 16.50
N LEU A 62 -4.66 5.62 15.70
CA LEU A 62 -5.40 5.14 14.53
C LEU A 62 -4.47 4.53 13.48
N ASN A 63 -3.33 5.18 13.22
CA ASN A 63 -2.34 4.68 12.27
C ASN A 63 -1.74 3.35 12.72
N GLU A 64 -1.40 3.21 14.01
CA GLU A 64 -0.93 1.95 14.59
C GLU A 64 -1.97 0.83 14.45
N GLN A 65 -3.25 1.12 14.70
CA GLN A 65 -4.34 0.16 14.50
C GLN A 65 -4.48 -0.27 13.04
N ILE A 66 -4.38 0.66 12.09
CA ILE A 66 -4.44 0.37 10.65
C ILE A 66 -3.24 -0.47 10.23
N ILE A 67 -2.04 -0.12 10.67
CA ILE A 67 -0.81 -0.88 10.40
C ILE A 67 -0.95 -2.30 10.93
N TYR A 68 -1.39 -2.47 12.17
CA TYR A 68 -1.59 -3.78 12.78
C TYR A 68 -2.60 -4.62 12.00
N LYS A 69 -3.73 -4.03 11.63
CA LYS A 69 -4.77 -4.71 10.84
C LYS A 69 -4.22 -5.16 9.48
N ASN A 70 -3.50 -4.29 8.78
CA ASN A 70 -2.92 -4.60 7.48
C ASN A 70 -1.86 -5.71 7.58
N MET A 71 -1.02 -5.66 8.62
CA MET A 71 -0.05 -6.72 8.89
C MET A 71 -0.74 -8.06 9.10
N LYS A 72 -1.85 -8.10 9.84
CA LYS A 72 -2.61 -9.34 10.05
C LYS A 72 -3.29 -9.86 8.79
N ILE A 73 -3.82 -8.99 7.94
CA ILE A 73 -4.39 -9.39 6.64
C ILE A 73 -3.27 -9.99 5.76
N PHE A 74 -2.12 -9.33 5.70
CA PHE A 74 -0.97 -9.80 4.94
C PHE A 74 -0.44 -11.14 5.45
N ASP A 75 -0.34 -11.35 6.77
CA ASP A 75 0.08 -12.62 7.37
C ASP A 75 -0.86 -13.77 6.93
N ILE A 76 -2.18 -13.52 6.93
CA ILE A 76 -3.19 -14.50 6.50
C ILE A 76 -3.02 -14.82 5.01
N GLU A 77 -2.95 -13.79 4.17
CA GLU A 77 -2.79 -13.91 2.73
C GLU A 77 -1.50 -14.68 2.38
N PHE A 78 -0.38 -14.32 3.02
CA PHE A 78 0.90 -14.98 2.83
C PHE A 78 0.85 -16.47 3.24
N SER A 79 0.22 -16.79 4.37
CA SER A 79 0.02 -18.17 4.80
C SER A 79 -0.79 -18.98 3.79
N ILE A 80 -1.81 -18.39 3.17
CA ILE A 80 -2.60 -19.03 2.11
C ILE A 80 -1.70 -19.31 0.89
N TYR A 81 -0.86 -18.36 0.48
CA TYR A 81 0.05 -18.55 -0.65
C TYR A 81 1.11 -19.60 -0.37
N GLN A 82 1.61 -19.70 0.86
CA GLN A 82 2.52 -20.79 1.26
C GLN A 82 1.86 -22.17 1.15
N GLU A 83 0.55 -22.27 1.39
CA GLU A 83 -0.20 -23.51 1.26
C GLU A 83 -0.52 -23.86 -0.21
N ILE A 84 -0.95 -22.88 -1.00
CA ILE A 84 -1.43 -23.09 -2.37
C ILE A 84 -0.27 -23.23 -3.38
N THR A 85 0.81 -22.47 -3.24
CA THR A 85 1.92 -22.45 -4.22
C THR A 85 2.55 -23.84 -4.46
N PRO A 86 2.83 -24.66 -3.43
CA PRO A 86 3.31 -26.02 -3.64
C PRO A 86 2.33 -26.91 -4.40
N LEU A 87 1.02 -26.70 -4.25
CA LEU A 87 0.00 -27.44 -4.97
C LEU A 87 -0.03 -27.06 -6.45
N VAL A 88 0.13 -25.79 -6.79
CA VAL A 88 0.30 -25.33 -8.18
C VAL A 88 1.45 -26.08 -8.86
N MET A 89 2.59 -26.22 -8.17
CA MET A 89 3.73 -26.99 -8.70
C MET A 89 3.39 -28.48 -8.87
N LYS A 90 2.73 -29.10 -7.90
CA LYS A 90 2.29 -30.51 -7.99
C LYS A 90 1.32 -30.72 -9.15
N VAL A 91 0.39 -29.80 -9.36
CA VAL A 91 -0.57 -29.81 -10.47
C VAL A 91 0.15 -29.68 -11.80
N ARG A 92 1.08 -28.73 -11.93
CA ARG A 92 1.91 -28.55 -13.14
C ARG A 92 2.61 -29.86 -13.52
N TRP A 93 3.30 -30.48 -12.57
CA TRP A 93 4.02 -31.73 -12.81
C TRP A 93 3.09 -32.90 -13.15
N ALA A 94 1.93 -32.99 -12.49
CA ALA A 94 0.95 -34.02 -12.79
C ALA A 94 0.35 -33.84 -14.20
N ALA A 95 -0.01 -32.60 -14.57
CA ALA A 95 -0.52 -32.28 -15.90
C ALA A 95 0.50 -32.57 -17.02
N ILE A 96 1.78 -32.22 -16.82
CA ILE A 96 2.86 -32.54 -17.78
C ILE A 96 3.01 -34.04 -17.96
N ARG A 97 3.00 -34.83 -16.88
CA ARG A 97 3.08 -36.29 -16.96
C ARG A 97 1.89 -36.88 -17.72
N ALA A 98 0.68 -36.44 -17.39
CA ALA A 98 -0.53 -36.84 -18.09
C ALA A 98 -0.44 -36.56 -19.61
N MET A 99 0.00 -35.36 -20.00
CA MET A 99 0.21 -34.99 -21.42
C MET A 99 1.31 -35.79 -22.14
N GLY A 100 2.34 -36.25 -21.41
CA GLY A 100 3.41 -37.09 -21.96
C GLY A 100 2.98 -38.53 -22.24
N THR A 101 1.83 -38.96 -21.74
CA THR A 101 1.26 -40.28 -22.04
C THR A 101 0.44 -40.26 -23.33
N ASN A 102 0.54 -41.34 -24.12
CA ASN A 102 -0.03 -41.43 -25.46
C ASN A 102 -1.57 -41.19 -25.43
N PRO A 103 -2.10 -40.21 -26.18
CA PRO A 103 -3.51 -39.79 -26.13
C PRO A 103 -4.52 -40.88 -26.54
N ASN A 104 -4.05 -42.01 -27.10
CA ASN A 104 -4.86 -43.16 -27.46
C ASN A 104 -4.92 -44.26 -26.39
N LYS A 105 -4.29 -44.08 -25.21
CA LYS A 105 -4.45 -44.99 -24.08
C LYS A 105 -5.39 -44.35 -23.06
N ASP A 106 -6.55 -44.98 -22.92
CA ASP A 106 -7.55 -44.73 -21.88
C ASP A 106 -6.90 -44.35 -20.55
N PHE A 107 -7.43 -43.29 -19.92
CA PHE A 107 -7.37 -42.98 -18.48
C PHE A 107 -6.25 -43.71 -17.73
N THR A 108 -5.02 -43.23 -17.92
CA THR A 108 -3.90 -43.68 -17.09
C THR A 108 -4.10 -43.20 -15.65
N GLU A 109 -3.58 -43.94 -14.67
CA GLU A 109 -3.56 -43.54 -13.26
C GLU A 109 -3.03 -42.10 -13.08
N GLU A 110 -2.09 -41.69 -13.94
CA GLU A 110 -1.51 -40.35 -14.01
C GLU A 110 -2.51 -39.26 -14.40
N HIS A 111 -3.47 -39.54 -15.30
CA HIS A 111 -4.56 -38.60 -15.64
C HIS A 111 -5.52 -38.42 -14.46
N SER A 112 -5.85 -39.51 -13.76
CA SER A 112 -6.71 -39.45 -12.56
C SER A 112 -6.02 -38.65 -11.45
N GLU A 113 -4.74 -38.90 -11.19
CA GLU A 113 -3.93 -38.17 -10.21
C GLU A 113 -3.85 -36.66 -10.55
N ALA A 114 -3.65 -36.32 -11.82
CA ALA A 114 -3.57 -34.94 -12.28
C ALA A 114 -4.91 -34.21 -12.10
N LYS A 115 -6.02 -34.88 -12.42
CA LYS A 115 -7.38 -34.35 -12.23
C LYS A 115 -7.70 -34.10 -10.76
N GLU A 116 -7.41 -35.06 -9.89
CA GLU A 116 -7.60 -34.93 -8.44
C GLU A 116 -6.84 -33.72 -7.89
N LYS A 117 -5.56 -33.58 -8.25
CA LYS A 117 -4.74 -32.43 -7.84
C LYS A 117 -5.27 -31.09 -8.36
N CYS A 118 -5.79 -31.05 -9.59
CA CYS A 118 -6.42 -29.84 -10.14
C CYS A 118 -7.66 -29.45 -9.32
N HIS A 119 -8.49 -30.42 -8.94
CA HIS A 119 -9.66 -30.17 -8.10
C HIS A 119 -9.27 -29.74 -6.69
N GLU A 120 -8.26 -30.36 -6.07
CA GLU A 120 -7.72 -29.95 -4.77
C GLU A 120 -7.23 -28.49 -4.79
N LEU A 121 -6.47 -28.12 -5.83
CA LEU A 121 -6.02 -26.73 -6.02
C LEU A 121 -7.22 -25.78 -6.08
N ARG A 122 -8.21 -26.07 -6.93
CA ARG A 122 -9.39 -25.22 -7.08
C ARG A 122 -10.20 -25.10 -5.80
N GLU A 123 -10.38 -26.20 -5.08
CA GLU A 123 -11.12 -26.20 -3.80
C GLU A 123 -10.43 -25.29 -2.78
N LYS A 124 -9.11 -25.41 -2.63
CA LYS A 124 -8.34 -24.55 -1.70
C LYS A 124 -8.33 -23.09 -2.14
N THR A 125 -8.26 -22.81 -3.44
CA THR A 125 -8.38 -21.43 -3.96
C THR A 125 -9.77 -20.85 -3.65
N LEU A 126 -10.85 -21.59 -3.91
CA LEU A 126 -12.22 -21.13 -3.64
C LEU A 126 -12.50 -20.93 -2.15
N LYS A 127 -11.99 -21.82 -1.30
CA LYS A 127 -12.14 -21.71 0.17
C LYS A 127 -11.50 -20.44 0.73
N ASN A 128 -10.46 -19.93 0.07
CA ASN A 128 -9.68 -18.78 0.52
C ASN A 128 -9.94 -17.50 -0.28
N ILE A 129 -10.91 -17.48 -1.20
CA ILE A 129 -11.14 -16.38 -2.15
C ILE A 129 -11.32 -15.01 -1.48
N SER A 130 -11.93 -14.94 -0.28
CA SER A 130 -12.16 -13.69 0.44
C SER A 130 -10.89 -13.06 1.02
N PHE A 131 -9.79 -13.82 1.09
CA PHE A 131 -8.51 -13.41 1.66
C PHE A 131 -7.40 -13.36 0.62
N MET A 132 -7.73 -13.59 -0.64
CA MET A 132 -6.79 -13.56 -1.76
C MET A 132 -6.93 -12.25 -2.53
N ASP A 133 -5.80 -11.77 -3.04
CA ASP A 133 -5.83 -10.72 -4.05
C ASP A 133 -6.59 -11.20 -5.29
N LYS A 134 -7.41 -10.30 -5.85
CA LYS A 134 -8.30 -10.61 -6.97
C LYS A 134 -7.54 -11.05 -8.21
N ASP A 135 -6.39 -10.46 -8.47
CA ASP A 135 -5.59 -10.77 -9.66
C ASP A 135 -4.81 -12.08 -9.46
N ILE A 136 -4.35 -12.37 -8.25
CA ILE A 136 -3.79 -13.69 -7.90
C ILE A 136 -4.84 -14.80 -8.02
N TYR A 137 -6.06 -14.58 -7.53
CA TYR A 137 -7.17 -15.52 -7.70
C TYR A 137 -7.40 -15.85 -9.18
N LYS A 138 -7.50 -14.83 -10.03
CA LYS A 138 -7.69 -15.02 -11.47
C LYS A 138 -6.58 -15.87 -12.08
N ILE A 139 -5.32 -15.66 -11.67
CA ILE A 139 -4.17 -16.45 -12.16
C ILE A 139 -4.30 -17.93 -11.78
N TYR A 140 -4.72 -18.26 -10.56
CA TYR A 140 -4.90 -19.66 -10.16
C TYR A 140 -6.11 -20.31 -10.83
N GLU A 141 -7.21 -19.57 -11.01
CA GLU A 141 -8.39 -20.04 -11.74
C GLU A 141 -8.05 -20.31 -13.22
N ALA A 142 -7.35 -19.37 -13.85
CA ALA A 142 -6.72 -19.51 -15.16
C ALA A 142 -5.87 -20.78 -15.28
N PHE A 143 -4.95 -20.97 -14.33
CA PHE A 143 -4.06 -22.12 -14.31
C PHE A 143 -4.82 -23.44 -14.18
N TYR A 144 -5.84 -23.50 -13.31
CA TYR A 144 -6.74 -24.65 -13.21
C TYR A 144 -7.39 -24.98 -14.56
N PHE A 145 -7.94 -23.99 -15.26
CA PHE A 145 -8.60 -24.21 -16.54
C PHE A 145 -7.62 -24.68 -17.62
N LEU A 146 -6.39 -24.16 -17.66
CA LEU A 146 -5.34 -24.64 -18.57
C LEU A 146 -5.05 -26.12 -18.33
N CYS A 147 -4.84 -26.51 -17.08
CA CYS A 147 -4.56 -27.90 -16.74
C CYS A 147 -5.73 -28.81 -17.14
N MET A 148 -6.96 -28.44 -16.80
CA MET A 148 -8.14 -29.23 -17.16
C MET A 148 -8.39 -29.30 -18.68
N ASN A 149 -8.16 -28.21 -19.41
CA ASN A 149 -8.21 -28.19 -20.88
C ASN A 149 -7.15 -29.12 -21.49
N SER A 150 -5.93 -29.07 -20.97
CA SER A 150 -4.81 -29.90 -21.47
C SER A 150 -5.05 -31.40 -21.27
N MET A 151 -5.88 -31.76 -20.30
CA MET A 151 -6.32 -33.14 -20.04
C MET A 151 -7.60 -33.54 -20.81
N GLY A 152 -8.16 -32.66 -21.65
CA GLY A 152 -9.36 -32.95 -22.43
C GLY A 152 -10.68 -32.92 -21.65
N GLU A 153 -10.68 -32.38 -20.43
CA GLU A 153 -11.83 -32.45 -19.50
C GLU A 153 -12.83 -31.30 -19.64
N VAL A 154 -12.45 -30.18 -20.28
CA VAL A 154 -13.34 -29.02 -20.47
C VAL A 154 -13.64 -28.84 -21.96
N ARG A 155 -14.93 -28.90 -22.33
CA ARG A 155 -15.38 -28.59 -23.69
C ARG A 155 -15.42 -27.07 -23.89
N LYS A 156 -14.54 -26.59 -24.76
CA LYS A 156 -14.45 -25.21 -25.30
C LYS A 156 -14.45 -24.11 -24.24
N PHE A 157 -13.25 -23.67 -23.89
CA PHE A 157 -13.03 -22.34 -23.31
C PHE A 157 -13.38 -21.29 -24.37
N ASP A 158 -14.34 -20.42 -24.09
CA ASP A 158 -14.72 -19.35 -25.01
C ASP A 158 -13.64 -18.25 -24.96
N PHE A 159 -12.68 -18.34 -25.88
CA PHE A 159 -11.47 -17.51 -25.93
C PHE A 159 -11.77 -16.00 -26.06
N GLU A 160 -12.97 -15.64 -26.51
CA GLU A 160 -13.39 -14.24 -26.69
C GLU A 160 -13.71 -13.51 -25.37
N ALA A 161 -14.00 -14.24 -24.28
CA ALA A 161 -14.41 -13.61 -23.01
C ALA A 161 -13.24 -13.10 -22.15
N ASP A 162 -11.99 -13.49 -22.43
CA ASP A 162 -10.88 -13.16 -21.52
C ASP A 162 -9.55 -12.91 -22.25
N LYS A 163 -9.55 -11.88 -23.11
CA LYS A 163 -8.36 -11.36 -23.82
C LYS A 163 -7.18 -11.09 -22.89
N HIS A 164 -7.46 -10.68 -21.65
CA HIS A 164 -6.43 -10.42 -20.63
C HIS A 164 -5.72 -11.70 -20.18
N PHE A 165 -6.45 -12.81 -20.11
CA PHE A 165 -5.90 -14.12 -19.74
C PHE A 165 -4.97 -14.68 -20.82
N ALA A 166 -5.34 -14.57 -22.11
CA ALA A 166 -4.47 -14.95 -23.22
C ALA A 166 -3.15 -14.13 -23.22
N GLU A 167 -3.23 -12.83 -22.93
CA GLU A 167 -2.04 -11.97 -22.79
C GLU A 167 -1.15 -12.37 -21.60
N VAL A 168 -1.73 -12.76 -20.46
CA VAL A 168 -0.98 -13.23 -19.28
C VAL A 168 -0.30 -14.58 -19.55
N CYS A 169 -0.97 -15.53 -20.19
CA CYS A 169 -0.37 -16.80 -20.59
C CYS A 169 0.79 -16.62 -21.57
N VAL A 170 0.62 -15.76 -22.58
CA VAL A 170 1.70 -15.42 -23.53
C VAL A 170 2.88 -14.80 -22.80
N LYS A 171 2.65 -13.88 -21.84
CA LYS A 171 3.73 -13.28 -21.04
C LYS A 171 4.44 -14.30 -20.16
N ILE A 172 3.73 -15.25 -19.54
CA ILE A 172 4.34 -16.31 -18.71
C ILE A 172 5.23 -17.22 -19.56
N VAL A 173 4.76 -17.64 -20.75
CA VAL A 173 5.54 -18.44 -21.70
C VAL A 173 6.78 -17.68 -22.19
N GLN A 174 6.66 -16.38 -22.47
CA GLN A 174 7.78 -15.52 -22.84
C GLN A 174 8.81 -15.38 -21.70
N ILE A 175 8.36 -15.34 -20.44
CA ILE A 175 9.24 -15.30 -19.26
C ILE A 175 9.96 -16.64 -19.07
N GLU A 176 9.27 -17.78 -19.26
CA GLU A 176 9.91 -19.11 -19.23
C GLU A 176 10.98 -19.25 -20.32
N GLN A 177 10.68 -18.83 -21.55
CA GLN A 177 11.67 -18.81 -22.64
C GLN A 177 12.86 -17.90 -22.35
N ALA A 178 12.62 -16.69 -21.83
CA ALA A 178 13.69 -15.77 -21.45
C ALA A 178 14.58 -16.33 -20.32
N SER A 179 13.99 -17.06 -19.37
CA SER A 179 14.73 -17.73 -18.30
C SER A 179 15.62 -18.86 -18.85
N ASP A 180 15.11 -19.69 -19.75
CA ASP A 180 15.86 -20.77 -20.38
C ASP A 180 17.01 -20.25 -21.26
N ASP A 181 16.80 -19.14 -21.97
CA ASP A 181 17.83 -18.46 -22.77
C ASP A 181 18.96 -17.93 -21.89
N ILE A 182 18.65 -17.29 -20.75
CA ILE A 182 19.66 -16.83 -19.79
C ILE A 182 20.49 -18.00 -19.24
N VAL A 183 19.85 -19.12 -18.91
CA VAL A 183 20.53 -20.33 -18.43
C VAL A 183 21.47 -20.89 -19.51
N ASN A 184 21.03 -20.92 -20.77
CA ASN A 184 21.85 -21.40 -21.88
C ASN A 184 23.05 -20.48 -22.18
N ILE A 185 22.84 -19.15 -22.21
CA ILE A 185 23.92 -18.17 -22.37
C ILE A 185 24.95 -18.31 -21.25
N THR A 186 24.49 -18.45 -20.01
CA THR A 186 25.38 -18.62 -18.85
C THR A 186 26.20 -19.92 -18.96
N ARG A 187 25.57 -21.00 -19.43
CA ARG A 187 26.25 -22.30 -19.64
C ARG A 187 27.30 -22.21 -20.75
N GLU A 188 27.01 -21.53 -21.85
CA GLU A 188 27.96 -21.33 -22.95
C GLU A 188 29.14 -20.44 -22.53
N TYR A 189 28.86 -19.38 -21.77
CA TYR A 189 29.90 -18.52 -21.20
C TYR A 189 30.85 -19.30 -20.29
N LEU A 190 30.31 -20.11 -19.37
CA LEU A 190 31.11 -20.97 -18.50
C LEU A 190 31.93 -22.02 -19.28
N ARG A 191 31.39 -22.58 -20.36
CA ARG A 191 32.11 -23.50 -21.24
C ARG A 191 33.26 -22.80 -21.98
N SER A 192 33.02 -21.59 -22.48
CA SER A 192 34.04 -20.80 -23.17
C SER A 192 35.23 -20.47 -22.26
N MET A 193 34.98 -20.19 -20.97
CA MET A 193 36.04 -20.02 -19.98
C MET A 193 36.80 -21.31 -19.65
N ALA A 194 36.12 -22.45 -19.65
CA ALA A 194 36.76 -23.74 -19.37
C ALA A 194 37.72 -24.18 -20.49
N THR A 195 37.53 -23.71 -21.72
CA THR A 195 38.40 -23.95 -22.88
C THR A 195 39.59 -22.99 -23.02
N ILE A 196 39.74 -21.99 -22.13
CA ILE A 196 40.88 -21.03 -22.13
C ILE A 196 42.01 -21.50 -21.17
N LYS A 197 42.04 -22.79 -20.81
CA LYS A 197 43.20 -23.45 -20.19
C LYS A 197 43.91 -24.33 -21.21
#